data_AF-A0A955IPP5-F1
#
_entry.id   AF-A0A955IPP5-F1
#
_cell.length_a   1.000
_cell.length_b   1.000
_cell.length_c   1.000
_cell.angle_alpha   90.00
_cell.angle_beta   90.00
_cell.angle_gamma   90.00
#
_symmetry.space_group_name_H-M   'P 1'
#
loop_
_entity.id
_entity.type
_entity.pdbx_description
1 polymer ?
#
loop_
_entity_poly.entity_id
_entity_poly.type
_entity_poly.pdbx_seq_one_letter_code
_entity_poly.pdbx_strand_id
1 'polypeptide(L)'
;VVTSLLCIAAIGLLSGPAVAEHRDSLRTPALGSAAAERTAPLTSDLAESRFDERETLTGAGDASGGGVSEGGGSGGGAPAACLPDAGPCFLNNGTPGCDSPDCCAAICAADSFCCNTQWDQLCANAALQNPACTITACPGDGACDVAHGSAGCDDLACCNFICFVEPTCCDGAWDALCAEIAAQSTRCGAAPAACCLPDGLCGTLGLGECMAYGGVWQGVGTSCNSGLICPNPACGLPDRGNCLAGNFTPGCKDGACCSAVCALDAFCCSLEWDQGCAEIALTLPACTTATTCMPTAGDCTATGGTGTPGCADAACCQSICSFDAFCCDREWDAGCAALAQTTLACGFSGAACCFPNGVCIDALGSLTCTELGGILLPAGTLCDSAVLCAPPCPWDCTPLPYGNGTVNIDDIVAVINHFGEAGGPCDNSPANPDGTFGNHDVNIDDLVATLNNFGDCPS
;
A
#
# COMPACT_ATOMS: atom_id res chain seq x y z
N VAL A 1 -21.45 -14.02 -59.10
CA VAL A 1 -21.69 -14.63 -57.77
C VAL A 1 -22.34 -13.50 -56.95
N VAL A 2 -23.67 -13.37 -56.79
CA VAL A 2 -24.67 -14.35 -56.23
C VAL A 2 -24.22 -14.66 -54.78
N THR A 3 -24.88 -14.42 -53.64
CA THR A 3 -26.26 -14.05 -53.22
C THR A 3 -26.18 -13.55 -51.75
N SER A 4 -27.20 -13.06 -51.02
CA SER A 4 -28.48 -12.32 -51.24
C SER A 4 -29.40 -12.52 -50.01
N LEU A 5 -30.36 -11.61 -49.74
CA LEU A 5 -31.54 -11.81 -48.84
C LEU A 5 -31.24 -11.95 -47.31
N LEU A 6 -32.15 -11.74 -46.32
CA LEU A 6 -33.41 -10.96 -46.18
C LEU A 6 -33.87 -10.98 -44.68
N CYS A 7 -34.60 -9.94 -44.21
CA CYS A 7 -35.77 -9.97 -43.28
C CYS A 7 -35.80 -10.49 -41.80
N ILE A 8 -36.58 -9.75 -40.97
CA ILE A 8 -37.54 -10.21 -39.90
C ILE A 8 -36.91 -10.73 -38.56
N ALA A 9 -37.41 -10.54 -37.32
CA ALA A 9 -38.50 -9.80 -36.62
C ALA A 9 -38.01 -9.54 -35.15
N ALA A 10 -38.41 -8.55 -34.33
CA ALA A 10 -39.69 -7.96 -33.91
C ALA A 10 -40.32 -8.56 -32.61
N ILE A 11 -40.61 -7.65 -31.63
CA ILE A 11 -41.60 -7.70 -30.53
C ILE A 11 -41.24 -8.42 -29.20
N GLY A 12 -41.52 -7.76 -28.06
CA GLY A 12 -41.43 -8.36 -26.72
C GLY A 12 -41.73 -7.44 -25.51
N LEU A 13 -42.81 -6.63 -25.52
CA LEU A 13 -43.28 -5.88 -24.34
C LEU A 13 -44.03 -6.79 -23.36
N LEU A 14 -43.65 -6.84 -22.07
CA LEU A 14 -44.54 -7.28 -20.97
C LEU A 14 -44.28 -6.53 -19.64
N SER A 15 -45.29 -5.73 -19.27
CA SER A 15 -45.80 -5.42 -17.91
C SER A 15 -45.09 -5.93 -16.66
N GLY A 16 -44.90 -5.04 -15.67
CA GLY A 16 -44.65 -5.39 -14.26
C GLY A 16 -45.89 -5.91 -13.51
N PRO A 17 -45.78 -6.10 -12.18
CA PRO A 17 -46.45 -5.16 -11.29
C PRO A 17 -45.58 -4.72 -10.07
N ALA A 18 -46.16 -3.87 -9.23
CA ALA A 18 -45.48 -3.09 -8.19
C ALA A 18 -45.64 -3.62 -6.75
N VAL A 19 -45.03 -2.86 -5.82
CA VAL A 19 -45.24 -2.83 -4.35
C VAL A 19 -44.54 -3.92 -3.51
N ALA A 20 -43.51 -3.48 -2.77
CA ALA A 20 -43.40 -3.71 -1.32
C ALA A 20 -42.40 -2.71 -0.69
N GLU A 21 -42.89 -1.66 -0.04
CA GLU A 21 -42.14 -1.07 1.06
C GLU A 21 -42.14 -2.07 2.23
N HIS A 22 -41.00 -2.29 2.88
CA HIS A 22 -41.04 -2.75 4.27
C HIS A 22 -40.00 -2.04 5.12
N ARG A 23 -40.52 -1.10 5.90
CA ARG A 23 -39.85 -0.55 7.08
C ARG A 23 -39.96 -1.60 8.19
N ASP A 24 -38.84 -2.02 8.76
CA ASP A 24 -38.69 -2.41 10.17
C ASP A 24 -37.19 -2.70 10.40
N SER A 25 -36.50 -1.91 11.22
CA SER A 25 -36.45 -2.08 12.68
C SER A 25 -36.02 -3.49 13.09
N LEU A 26 -34.75 -3.64 13.49
CA LEU A 26 -34.41 -3.99 14.88
C LEU A 26 -32.88 -4.06 15.12
N ARG A 27 -32.46 -3.40 16.21
CA ARG A 27 -31.27 -3.69 17.04
C ARG A 27 -29.87 -3.43 16.46
N THR A 28 -29.43 -2.21 16.72
CA THR A 28 -28.07 -1.98 17.26
C THR A 28 -27.80 -2.83 18.50
N PRO A 29 -26.57 -3.35 18.67
CA PRO A 29 -25.93 -3.49 19.96
C PRO A 29 -24.98 -2.29 20.16
N ALA A 30 -25.20 -1.53 21.23
CA ALA A 30 -24.21 -0.56 21.67
C ALA A 30 -23.03 -1.28 22.33
N LEU A 31 -21.83 -1.10 21.80
CA LEU A 31 -20.59 -1.33 22.55
C LEU A 31 -20.07 0.03 23.00
N GLY A 32 -20.22 0.29 24.30
CA GLY A 32 -19.80 1.54 24.92
C GLY A 32 -18.29 1.64 25.05
N SER A 33 -17.80 2.88 25.04
CA SER A 33 -16.41 3.21 25.32
C SER A 33 -15.97 2.67 26.68
N ALA A 34 -14.94 1.83 26.68
CA ALA A 34 -14.16 1.49 27.86
C ALA A 34 -12.67 1.57 27.49
N ALA A 35 -12.08 2.74 27.70
CA ALA A 35 -10.63 2.84 27.78
C ALA A 35 -10.17 2.10 29.04
N ALA A 36 -9.22 1.17 28.89
CA ALA A 36 -8.53 0.54 30.00
C ALA A 36 -7.07 0.32 29.57
N GLU A 37 -6.17 1.01 30.25
CA GLU A 37 -4.73 0.90 30.06
C GLU A 37 -4.26 -0.54 30.36
N ARG A 38 -3.22 -1.00 29.66
CA ARG A 38 -2.48 -2.21 30.04
C ARG A 38 -0.98 -1.91 30.14
N THR A 39 -0.57 -1.57 31.35
CA THR A 39 0.83 -1.50 31.77
C THR A 39 1.04 -2.43 32.98
N ALA A 40 1.93 -3.43 32.80
CA ALA A 40 2.54 -4.27 33.83
C ALA A 40 1.62 -5.19 34.69
N PRO A 41 2.20 -6.15 35.45
CA PRO A 41 3.34 -7.01 35.16
C PRO A 41 2.99 -8.51 35.20
N LEU A 42 3.88 -9.39 34.71
CA LEU A 42 3.81 -10.83 35.01
C LEU A 42 4.55 -11.12 36.33
N THR A 43 3.82 -11.58 37.34
CA THR A 43 4.41 -12.13 38.58
C THR A 43 4.01 -13.59 38.75
N SER A 44 5.03 -14.45 38.89
CA SER A 44 5.03 -15.69 39.67
C SER A 44 3.79 -16.58 39.66
N ASP A 45 3.88 -17.72 38.97
CA ASP A 45 3.34 -18.98 39.47
C ASP A 45 4.45 -20.04 39.40
N LEU A 46 5.14 -20.22 40.53
CA LEU A 46 6.08 -21.33 40.76
C LEU A 46 5.28 -22.53 41.25
N ALA A 47 5.33 -23.64 40.52
CA ALA A 47 4.82 -24.91 41.02
C ALA A 47 5.81 -25.51 42.03
N GLU A 48 5.58 -25.28 43.32
CA GLU A 48 6.38 -25.85 44.41
C GLU A 48 6.28 -27.38 44.43
N SER A 49 7.42 -28.07 44.35
CA SER A 49 7.55 -29.42 44.92
C SER A 49 8.82 -29.47 45.79
N ARG A 50 8.64 -30.02 46.99
CA ARG A 50 9.43 -29.75 48.19
C ARG A 50 10.90 -30.18 48.09
N PHE A 51 11.77 -29.30 48.57
CA PHE A 51 12.98 -29.72 49.28
C PHE A 51 12.63 -30.27 50.66
N ASP A 52 13.40 -31.26 51.13
CA ASP A 52 13.48 -31.66 52.53
C ASP A 52 14.97 -31.67 52.93
N GLU A 53 15.31 -31.21 54.14
CA GLU A 53 16.70 -30.88 54.53
C GLU A 53 17.22 -31.70 55.73
N ARG A 54 18.53 -31.99 55.70
CA ARG A 54 19.43 -32.39 56.83
C ARG A 54 19.24 -33.81 57.40
N GLU A 55 20.31 -34.58 57.64
CA GLU A 55 21.37 -34.36 58.64
C GLU A 55 22.76 -34.89 58.18
N THR A 56 23.87 -34.15 58.36
CA THR A 56 24.98 -34.32 59.37
C THR A 56 25.70 -35.71 59.36
N LEU A 57 27.03 -35.90 59.53
CA LEU A 57 28.08 -35.23 60.33
C LEU A 57 29.52 -35.34 59.72
N THR A 58 30.35 -34.35 60.08
CA THR A 58 31.81 -34.31 60.33
C THR A 58 32.73 -35.55 60.19
N GLY A 59 33.96 -35.33 59.67
CA GLY A 59 35.16 -35.36 60.56
C GLY A 59 36.37 -36.28 60.25
N ALA A 60 37.48 -35.65 59.84
CA ALA A 60 38.90 -35.94 60.19
C ALA A 60 39.65 -37.21 59.71
N GLY A 61 40.95 -37.04 59.39
CA GLY A 61 41.99 -38.07 59.58
C GLY A 61 43.07 -38.19 58.48
N ASP A 62 44.28 -37.67 58.73
CA ASP A 62 45.48 -37.99 57.94
C ASP A 62 45.96 -39.44 58.15
N ALA A 63 46.40 -40.11 57.08
CA ALA A 63 47.36 -41.22 57.16
C ALA A 63 48.15 -41.39 55.86
N SER A 64 49.48 -41.50 55.97
CA SER A 64 50.40 -41.66 54.83
C SER A 64 50.70 -43.13 54.54
N GLY A 65 50.90 -43.48 53.26
CA GLY A 65 51.82 -44.57 52.88
C GLY A 65 51.35 -45.60 51.85
N GLY A 66 52.08 -45.69 50.74
CA GLY A 66 52.50 -46.97 50.16
C GLY A 66 51.59 -47.68 49.14
N GLY A 67 51.86 -47.45 47.86
CA GLY A 67 52.33 -48.54 46.97
C GLY A 67 51.33 -49.55 46.36
N VAL A 68 51.24 -49.46 45.03
CA VAL A 68 51.01 -50.52 44.00
C VAL A 68 49.65 -51.22 43.83
N SER A 69 49.17 -51.07 42.58
CA SER A 69 48.43 -52.03 41.74
C SER A 69 46.91 -52.20 41.87
N GLU A 70 46.24 -51.73 40.81
CA GLU A 70 45.16 -52.39 40.06
C GLU A 70 43.99 -53.01 40.85
N GLY A 71 42.92 -52.22 41.02
CA GLY A 71 41.60 -52.77 41.35
C GLY A 71 40.56 -51.74 41.81
N GLY A 72 39.60 -51.42 40.93
CA GLY A 72 38.25 -50.97 41.31
C GLY A 72 38.11 -49.67 42.11
N GLY A 73 38.21 -48.52 41.45
CA GLY A 73 37.68 -47.26 41.96
C GLY A 73 36.35 -46.91 41.28
N SER A 74 35.28 -46.70 42.05
CA SER A 74 33.98 -46.27 41.54
C SER A 74 34.02 -44.83 41.01
N GLY A 75 34.26 -44.67 39.70
CA GLY A 75 33.78 -43.51 38.99
C GLY A 75 32.26 -43.63 38.81
N GLY A 76 31.50 -42.59 39.17
CA GLY A 76 30.09 -42.50 38.81
C GLY A 76 30.01 -42.39 37.29
N GLY A 77 29.73 -43.51 36.61
CA GLY A 77 29.63 -43.52 35.16
C GLY A 77 28.54 -42.57 34.71
N ALA A 78 28.86 -41.68 33.76
CA ALA A 78 27.87 -40.84 33.12
C ALA A 78 26.72 -41.74 32.61
N PRO A 79 25.44 -41.30 32.70
CA PRO A 79 24.32 -42.13 32.28
C PRO A 79 24.49 -42.53 30.81
N ALA A 80 23.93 -43.67 30.40
CA ALA A 80 24.17 -44.27 29.08
C ALA A 80 23.77 -43.39 27.86
N ALA A 81 23.15 -42.23 28.11
CA ALA A 81 22.86 -41.17 27.16
C ALA A 81 24.06 -40.22 26.89
N CYS A 82 25.03 -40.12 27.81
CA CYS A 82 26.21 -39.26 27.71
C CYS A 82 27.33 -39.93 26.93
N LEU A 83 27.09 -40.14 25.63
CA LEU A 83 28.02 -40.78 24.71
C LEU A 83 28.61 -39.73 23.75
N PRO A 84 29.87 -39.90 23.28
CA PRO A 84 30.47 -39.01 22.27
C PRO A 84 29.71 -38.94 20.93
N ASP A 85 28.82 -39.90 20.67
CA ASP A 85 27.97 -39.96 19.47
C ASP A 85 26.60 -39.25 19.66
N ALA A 86 26.32 -38.71 20.85
CA ALA A 86 25.15 -37.86 21.08
C ALA A 86 25.35 -36.47 20.45
N GLY A 87 24.29 -35.66 20.41
CA GLY A 87 24.38 -34.32 19.81
C GLY A 87 25.12 -33.29 20.68
N PRO A 88 25.41 -32.09 20.15
CA PRO A 88 26.14 -31.06 20.88
C PRO A 88 25.37 -30.56 22.12
N CYS A 89 26.08 -30.35 23.23
CA CYS A 89 25.46 -29.91 24.49
C CYS A 89 24.82 -28.51 24.45
N PHE A 90 25.32 -27.58 23.63
CA PHE A 90 24.89 -26.17 23.65
C PHE A 90 23.76 -25.83 22.65
N LEU A 91 23.23 -26.83 21.95
CA LEU A 91 22.05 -26.74 21.08
C LEU A 91 20.97 -27.73 21.52
N ASN A 92 19.71 -27.44 21.17
CA ASN A 92 18.70 -28.49 21.07
C ASN A 92 19.17 -29.50 20.02
N ASN A 93 19.38 -30.75 20.44
CA ASN A 93 19.89 -31.81 19.56
C ASN A 93 18.90 -32.98 19.42
N GLY A 94 17.83 -33.01 20.23
CA GLY A 94 16.75 -34.00 20.16
C GLY A 94 17.11 -35.42 20.58
N THR A 95 18.38 -35.73 20.85
CA THR A 95 18.82 -37.02 21.41
C THR A 95 18.75 -36.98 22.94
N PRO A 96 18.55 -38.09 23.65
CA PRO A 96 18.81 -38.13 25.08
C PRO A 96 20.32 -37.94 25.32
N GLY A 97 20.70 -36.96 26.14
CA GLY A 97 22.09 -36.63 26.46
C GLY A 97 22.79 -35.70 25.45
N CYS A 98 24.11 -35.55 25.62
CA CYS A 98 24.96 -34.79 24.71
C CYS A 98 26.41 -35.31 24.70
N ASP A 99 27.17 -34.83 23.72
CA ASP A 99 28.51 -35.29 23.32
C ASP A 99 29.63 -35.15 24.38
N SER A 100 29.59 -34.12 25.22
CA SER A 100 30.54 -33.94 26.33
C SER A 100 30.10 -34.72 27.58
N PRO A 101 30.81 -35.77 28.02
CA PRO A 101 30.33 -36.64 29.11
C PRO A 101 30.18 -35.94 30.45
N ASP A 102 31.08 -35.01 30.79
CA ASP A 102 31.05 -34.27 32.06
C ASP A 102 29.93 -33.22 32.08
N CYS A 103 29.78 -32.48 30.98
CA CYS A 103 28.68 -31.54 30.79
C CYS A 103 27.32 -32.26 30.83
N CYS A 104 27.22 -33.34 30.04
CA CYS A 104 26.04 -34.19 30.00
C CYS A 104 25.71 -34.70 31.41
N ALA A 105 26.65 -35.35 32.11
CA ALA A 105 26.41 -35.87 33.46
C ALA A 105 25.94 -34.79 34.45
N ALA A 106 26.51 -33.57 34.39
CA ALA A 106 26.10 -32.46 35.25
C ALA A 106 24.66 -31.99 34.96
N ILE A 107 24.25 -31.89 33.70
CA ILE A 107 22.87 -31.52 33.32
C ILE A 107 21.90 -32.66 33.59
N CYS A 108 22.28 -33.91 33.34
CA CYS A 108 21.49 -35.10 33.63
C CYS A 108 21.22 -35.28 35.13
N ALA A 109 22.14 -34.82 35.99
CA ALA A 109 21.97 -34.81 37.44
C ALA A 109 21.04 -33.68 37.93
N ALA A 110 20.92 -32.58 37.17
CA ALA A 110 20.00 -31.49 37.45
C ALA A 110 18.59 -31.75 36.91
N ASP A 111 18.48 -32.27 35.68
CA ASP A 111 17.22 -32.67 35.06
C ASP A 111 17.34 -34.02 34.32
N SER A 112 16.59 -35.01 34.82
CA SER A 112 16.49 -36.34 34.24
C SER A 112 15.75 -36.39 32.89
N PHE A 113 15.01 -35.35 32.51
CA PHE A 113 14.36 -35.25 31.19
C PHE A 113 15.41 -35.20 30.07
N CYS A 114 16.48 -34.43 30.28
CA CYS A 114 17.57 -34.26 29.32
C CYS A 114 18.29 -35.58 28.99
N CYS A 115 18.23 -36.56 29.89
CA CYS A 115 18.96 -37.84 29.76
C CYS A 115 18.07 -39.05 29.43
N ASN A 116 16.75 -38.95 29.67
CA ASN A 116 15.81 -40.04 29.42
C ASN A 116 14.83 -39.77 28.26
N THR A 117 14.58 -38.50 27.93
CA THR A 117 13.57 -38.11 26.92
C THR A 117 14.23 -37.50 25.69
N GLN A 118 14.78 -36.29 25.83
CA GLN A 118 15.40 -35.53 24.74
C GLN A 118 16.19 -34.34 25.31
N TRP A 119 17.25 -33.95 24.62
CA TRP A 119 18.02 -32.75 24.89
C TRP A 119 17.45 -31.58 24.08
N ASP A 120 16.55 -30.83 24.71
CA ASP A 120 15.85 -29.70 24.09
C ASP A 120 16.52 -28.34 24.41
N GLN A 121 15.81 -27.24 24.13
CA GLN A 121 16.32 -25.89 24.35
C GLN A 121 16.49 -25.55 25.85
N LEU A 122 15.77 -26.18 26.76
CA LEU A 122 15.95 -25.99 28.20
C LEU A 122 17.23 -26.69 28.67
N CYS A 123 17.46 -27.92 28.22
CA CYS A 123 18.72 -28.67 28.46
C CYS A 123 19.94 -27.90 27.93
N ALA A 124 19.86 -27.39 26.70
CA ALA A 124 20.91 -26.58 26.09
C ALA A 124 21.16 -25.25 26.81
N ASN A 125 20.10 -24.57 27.27
CA ASN A 125 20.23 -23.34 28.07
C ASN A 125 20.85 -23.59 29.44
N ALA A 126 20.51 -24.72 30.08
CA ALA A 126 21.12 -25.12 31.35
C ALA A 126 22.60 -25.46 31.16
N ALA A 127 22.97 -26.10 30.05
CA ALA A 127 24.36 -26.41 29.71
C ALA A 127 25.22 -25.15 29.54
N LEU A 128 24.74 -24.12 28.83
CA LEU A 128 25.46 -22.86 28.64
C LEU A 128 25.88 -22.19 29.97
N GLN A 129 25.05 -22.30 31.00
CA GLN A 129 25.24 -21.68 32.32
C GLN A 129 26.02 -22.57 33.31
N ASN A 130 26.33 -23.82 32.95
CA ASN A 130 26.89 -24.79 33.90
C ASN A 130 28.43 -24.83 33.82
N PRO A 131 29.16 -24.57 34.93
CA PRO A 131 30.62 -24.60 34.94
C PRO A 131 31.25 -26.01 34.87
N ALA A 132 30.44 -27.08 34.72
CA ALA A 132 30.91 -28.40 34.27
C ALA A 132 30.85 -28.57 32.73
N CYS A 133 30.16 -27.67 32.03
CA CYS A 133 30.11 -27.57 30.58
C CYS A 133 31.18 -26.59 30.09
N THR A 134 32.45 -26.86 30.40
CA THR A 134 33.55 -25.94 30.11
C THR A 134 34.07 -26.08 28.69
N ILE A 135 34.03 -24.99 27.93
CA ILE A 135 35.05 -24.73 26.93
C ILE A 135 36.20 -24.03 27.65
N THR A 136 37.45 -24.46 27.44
CA THR A 136 38.62 -24.05 28.27
C THR A 136 38.87 -22.53 28.31
N ALA A 137 38.40 -21.79 27.30
CA ALA A 137 38.49 -20.33 27.23
C ALA A 137 37.35 -19.60 27.99
N CYS A 138 36.38 -20.31 28.57
CA CYS A 138 35.19 -19.73 29.17
C CYS A 138 35.06 -19.98 30.69
N PRO A 139 34.76 -18.94 31.50
CA PRO A 139 34.75 -17.52 31.12
C PRO A 139 36.17 -17.00 30.89
N GLY A 140 36.32 -16.08 29.94
CA GLY A 140 37.58 -15.40 29.60
C GLY A 140 37.67 -14.00 30.21
N ASP A 141 38.70 -13.25 29.79
CA ASP A 141 38.91 -11.86 30.19
C ASP A 141 38.34 -10.90 29.13
N GLY A 142 37.39 -10.03 29.53
CA GLY A 142 36.89 -8.93 28.69
C GLY A 142 35.41 -9.06 28.33
N ALA A 143 34.76 -7.92 28.05
CA ALA A 143 33.34 -7.88 27.71
C ALA A 143 33.09 -8.53 26.35
N CYS A 144 32.10 -9.42 26.28
CA CYS A 144 31.82 -10.22 25.09
C CYS A 144 31.53 -9.40 23.81
N ASP A 145 30.97 -8.20 23.92
CA ASP A 145 30.67 -7.30 22.80
C ASP A 145 31.85 -6.40 22.37
N VAL A 146 33.05 -6.59 22.94
CA VAL A 146 34.25 -5.79 22.66
C VAL A 146 35.44 -6.67 22.28
N ALA A 147 36.09 -6.37 21.16
CA ALA A 147 37.27 -7.11 20.73
C ALA A 147 38.48 -6.91 21.68
N HIS A 148 39.15 -8.01 22.05
CA HIS A 148 40.28 -8.03 22.98
C HIS A 148 41.32 -9.13 22.67
N GLY A 149 42.45 -9.12 23.38
CA GLY A 149 43.60 -9.99 23.07
C GLY A 149 43.51 -11.43 23.62
N SER A 150 42.62 -11.68 24.57
CA SER A 150 42.30 -12.97 25.20
C SER A 150 41.36 -13.81 24.33
N ALA A 151 41.40 -15.13 24.52
CA ALA A 151 40.39 -16.07 24.03
C ALA A 151 39.21 -16.14 25.02
N GLY A 152 37.97 -16.23 24.50
CA GLY A 152 36.75 -16.23 25.32
C GLY A 152 36.49 -14.91 26.07
N CYS A 153 35.26 -14.71 26.56
CA CYS A 153 34.82 -13.48 27.21
C CYS A 153 34.18 -13.72 28.59
N ASP A 154 33.90 -12.64 29.32
CA ASP A 154 33.57 -12.64 30.75
C ASP A 154 32.21 -13.26 31.12
N ASP A 155 31.20 -13.21 30.25
CA ASP A 155 29.95 -13.93 30.44
C ASP A 155 30.08 -15.40 29.99
N LEU A 156 29.95 -16.34 30.94
CA LEU A 156 30.11 -17.78 30.71
C LEU A 156 29.17 -18.32 29.62
N ALA A 157 27.91 -17.89 29.58
CA ALA A 157 26.91 -18.45 28.67
C ALA A 157 27.02 -17.87 27.26
N CYS A 158 27.33 -16.58 27.16
CA CYS A 158 27.74 -15.95 25.91
C CYS A 158 29.00 -16.62 25.37
N CYS A 159 30.06 -16.69 26.18
CA CYS A 159 31.33 -17.30 25.80
C CYS A 159 31.13 -18.73 25.29
N ASN A 160 30.47 -19.60 26.08
CA ASN A 160 30.18 -20.98 25.68
C ASN A 160 29.39 -21.06 24.36
N PHE A 161 28.43 -20.16 24.14
CA PHE A 161 27.66 -20.13 22.89
C PHE A 161 28.51 -19.67 21.70
N ILE A 162 29.30 -18.60 21.84
CA ILE A 162 30.12 -18.04 20.77
C ILE A 162 31.26 -19.00 20.40
N CYS A 163 31.93 -19.62 21.37
CA CYS A 163 32.90 -20.68 21.11
C CYS A 163 32.30 -21.89 20.37
N PHE A 164 31.01 -22.17 20.58
CA PHE A 164 30.34 -23.24 19.87
C PHE A 164 30.00 -22.85 18.42
N VAL A 165 29.58 -21.61 18.18
CA VAL A 165 29.23 -21.10 16.84
C VAL A 165 30.49 -20.85 16.01
N GLU A 166 31.50 -20.18 16.57
CA GLU A 166 32.80 -19.90 15.96
C GLU A 166 33.94 -20.33 16.90
N PRO A 167 34.44 -21.58 16.78
CA PRO A 167 35.50 -22.11 17.64
C PRO A 167 36.79 -21.27 17.68
N THR A 168 37.08 -20.54 16.60
CA THR A 168 38.26 -19.65 16.50
C THR A 168 38.27 -18.54 17.53
N CYS A 169 37.11 -18.09 18.04
CA CYS A 169 36.99 -17.11 19.12
C CYS A 169 37.57 -17.59 20.45
N CYS A 170 37.84 -18.89 20.56
CA CYS A 170 38.24 -19.55 21.81
C CYS A 170 39.58 -20.31 21.69
N ASP A 171 40.16 -20.33 20.49
CA ASP A 171 41.54 -20.75 20.20
C ASP A 171 42.50 -19.56 19.99
N GLY A 172 41.97 -18.34 19.80
CA GLY A 172 42.73 -17.13 19.43
C GLY A 172 42.30 -15.88 20.19
N ALA A 173 42.65 -14.70 19.68
CA ALA A 173 42.13 -13.44 20.22
C ALA A 173 40.65 -13.28 19.85
N TRP A 174 39.83 -12.83 20.80
CA TRP A 174 38.44 -12.43 20.59
C TRP A 174 38.40 -11.16 19.73
N ASP A 175 38.38 -11.34 18.41
CA ASP A 175 38.50 -10.24 17.47
C ASP A 175 37.17 -9.53 17.20
N ALA A 176 37.16 -8.65 16.20
CA ALA A 176 35.97 -7.90 15.82
C ALA A 176 34.79 -8.79 15.38
N LEU A 177 35.05 -9.97 14.80
CA LEU A 177 34.01 -10.92 14.40
C LEU A 177 33.40 -11.58 15.65
N CYS A 178 34.23 -12.01 16.60
CA CYS A 178 33.76 -12.59 17.86
C CYS A 178 32.89 -11.61 18.65
N ALA A 179 33.36 -10.36 18.77
CA ALA A 179 32.61 -9.28 19.39
C ALA A 179 31.30 -8.94 18.66
N GLU A 180 31.30 -8.95 17.32
CA GLU A 180 30.10 -8.72 16.52
C GLU A 180 29.06 -9.85 16.70
N ILE A 181 29.46 -11.12 16.64
CA ILE A 181 28.52 -12.25 16.81
C ILE A 181 27.92 -12.23 18.24
N ALA A 182 28.73 -11.91 19.25
CA ALA A 182 28.26 -11.72 20.63
C ALA A 182 27.25 -10.56 20.73
N ALA A 183 27.56 -9.41 20.15
CA ALA A 183 26.67 -8.24 20.16
C ALA A 183 25.32 -8.47 19.46
N GLN A 184 25.21 -9.46 18.57
CA GLN A 184 23.95 -9.84 17.91
C GLN A 184 23.20 -11.00 18.61
N SER A 185 23.83 -11.66 19.58
CA SER A 185 23.28 -12.85 20.24
C SER A 185 22.43 -12.50 21.46
N THR A 186 21.16 -12.90 21.46
CA THR A 186 20.29 -12.78 22.65
C THR A 186 20.75 -13.66 23.81
N ARG A 187 21.58 -14.69 23.56
CA ARG A 187 22.26 -15.49 24.60
C ARG A 187 23.42 -14.72 25.26
N CYS A 188 23.84 -13.61 24.67
CA CYS A 188 24.83 -12.65 25.18
C CYS A 188 24.19 -11.35 25.71
N GLY A 189 22.88 -11.34 25.96
CA GLY A 189 22.17 -10.15 26.45
C GLY A 189 21.87 -9.10 25.38
N ALA A 190 22.10 -9.37 24.08
CA ALA A 190 21.70 -8.46 23.01
C ALA A 190 20.19 -8.18 23.08
N ALA A 191 19.81 -6.91 23.02
CA ALA A 191 18.41 -6.51 23.01
C ALA A 191 17.70 -7.01 21.74
N PRO A 192 16.41 -7.38 21.80
CA PRO A 192 15.61 -7.68 20.61
C PRO A 192 15.68 -6.49 19.65
N ALA A 193 15.88 -6.80 18.37
CA ALA A 193 16.01 -5.81 17.31
C ALA A 193 14.91 -6.01 16.28
N ALA A 194 14.78 -5.09 15.33
CA ALA A 194 13.80 -5.28 14.27
C ALA A 194 14.18 -6.45 13.35
N CYS A 195 13.17 -7.21 12.98
CA CYS A 195 13.21 -8.31 12.05
C CYS A 195 12.12 -8.10 11.00
N CYS A 196 12.52 -8.07 9.72
CA CYS A 196 11.60 -7.97 8.61
C CYS A 196 11.18 -9.35 8.14
N LEU A 197 9.95 -9.74 8.46
CA LEU A 197 9.40 -11.06 8.15
C LEU A 197 8.95 -11.16 6.67
N PRO A 198 8.83 -12.38 6.11
CA PRO A 198 8.45 -12.57 4.70
C PRO A 198 7.06 -12.04 4.30
N ASP A 199 6.17 -11.81 5.28
CA ASP A 199 4.86 -11.19 5.10
C ASP A 199 4.90 -9.65 5.08
N GLY A 200 6.08 -9.05 5.27
CA GLY A 200 6.28 -7.60 5.37
C GLY A 200 6.06 -7.03 6.77
N LEU A 201 5.72 -7.86 7.77
CA LEU A 201 5.62 -7.39 9.15
C LEU A 201 7.01 -7.16 9.76
N CYS A 202 7.08 -6.17 10.65
CA CYS A 202 8.23 -5.95 11.50
C CYS A 202 7.98 -6.58 12.87
N GLY A 203 8.81 -7.53 13.29
CA GLY A 203 8.83 -8.08 14.64
C GLY A 203 10.07 -7.63 15.42
N THR A 204 9.96 -7.44 16.74
CA THR A 204 11.14 -7.21 17.60
C THR A 204 11.68 -8.53 18.13
N LEU A 205 12.65 -9.13 17.44
CA LEU A 205 13.14 -10.49 17.64
C LEU A 205 14.67 -10.54 17.83
N GLY A 206 15.16 -11.64 18.42
CA GLY A 206 16.59 -11.98 18.39
C GLY A 206 17.04 -12.47 17.01
N LEU A 207 18.35 -12.41 16.72
CA LEU A 207 18.92 -12.86 15.44
C LEU A 207 18.45 -14.27 15.04
N GLY A 208 18.63 -15.25 15.93
CA GLY A 208 18.26 -16.65 15.64
C GLY A 208 16.76 -16.89 15.49
N GLU A 209 15.92 -16.15 16.22
CA GLU A 209 14.46 -16.24 16.08
C GLU A 209 13.98 -15.57 14.78
N CYS A 210 14.58 -14.43 14.41
CA CYS A 210 14.32 -13.78 13.13
C CYS A 210 14.64 -14.69 11.95
N MET A 211 15.82 -15.34 11.96
CA MET A 211 16.20 -16.32 10.94
C MET A 211 15.29 -17.55 10.93
N ALA A 212 14.84 -18.03 12.09
CA ALA A 212 13.94 -19.18 12.19
C ALA A 212 12.56 -18.93 11.55
N TYR A 213 12.06 -17.69 11.59
CA TYR A 213 10.85 -17.27 10.86
C TYR A 213 11.13 -16.84 9.41
N GLY A 214 12.36 -17.03 8.90
CA GLY A 214 12.75 -16.66 7.54
C GLY A 214 12.88 -15.15 7.30
N GLY A 215 12.94 -14.35 8.37
CA GLY A 215 13.03 -12.90 8.29
C GLY A 215 14.47 -12.37 8.13
N VAL A 216 14.58 -11.11 7.71
CA VAL A 216 15.83 -10.36 7.57
C VAL A 216 16.04 -9.50 8.81
N TRP A 217 17.04 -9.84 9.61
CA TRP A 217 17.39 -9.13 10.84
C TRP A 217 18.08 -7.79 10.54
N GLN A 218 17.70 -6.72 11.25
CA GLN A 218 18.04 -5.34 10.87
C GLN A 218 19.19 -4.70 11.68
N GLY A 219 19.79 -5.42 12.63
CA GLY A 219 20.86 -4.90 13.49
C GLY A 219 20.38 -4.44 14.87
N VAL A 220 21.19 -4.65 15.91
CA VAL A 220 20.91 -4.15 17.27
C VAL A 220 20.68 -2.64 17.28
N GLY A 221 19.74 -2.19 18.11
CA GLY A 221 19.31 -0.78 18.18
C GLY A 221 18.26 -0.38 17.14
N THR A 222 17.91 -1.25 16.18
CA THR A 222 16.72 -1.05 15.34
C THR A 222 15.44 -1.46 16.07
N SER A 223 14.33 -0.81 15.72
CA SER A 223 13.00 -1.16 16.24
C SER A 223 11.93 -0.93 15.19
N CYS A 224 10.78 -1.58 15.33
CA CYS A 224 9.59 -1.34 14.52
C CYS A 224 8.91 0.02 14.82
N ASN A 225 9.49 0.78 15.75
CA ASN A 225 9.05 2.08 16.27
C ASN A 225 8.49 3.07 15.24
N SER A 226 9.34 3.45 14.28
CA SER A 226 9.10 4.58 13.36
C SER A 226 10.00 4.50 12.11
N GLY A 227 9.44 4.24 10.93
CA GLY A 227 10.11 4.48 9.64
C GLY A 227 10.96 3.33 9.08
N LEU A 228 11.12 2.21 9.78
CA LEU A 228 11.66 0.99 9.19
C LEU A 228 10.59 0.31 8.34
N ILE A 229 10.79 0.30 7.02
CA ILE A 229 9.88 -0.34 6.06
C ILE A 229 10.47 -1.69 5.68
N CYS A 230 9.76 -2.76 6.03
CA CYS A 230 10.16 -4.12 5.67
C CYS A 230 9.74 -4.46 4.24
N PRO A 231 10.64 -4.98 3.39
CA PRO A 231 10.31 -5.30 2.01
C PRO A 231 9.40 -6.54 1.92
N ASN A 232 8.11 -6.32 1.76
CA ASN A 232 7.16 -7.38 1.38
C ASN A 232 7.45 -7.81 -0.09
N PRO A 233 7.57 -9.11 -0.41
CA PRO A 233 7.94 -9.59 -1.74
C PRO A 233 6.89 -9.34 -2.84
N ALA A 234 5.65 -8.99 -2.49
CA ALA A 234 4.63 -8.53 -3.44
C ALA A 234 4.77 -7.03 -3.79
N CYS A 235 5.47 -6.26 -2.94
CA CYS A 235 5.58 -4.80 -3.00
C CYS A 235 6.81 -4.31 -3.74
N GLY A 236 6.71 -3.12 -4.35
CA GLY A 236 7.86 -2.47 -4.98
C GLY A 236 8.28 -3.07 -6.32
N LEU A 237 7.51 -4.02 -6.85
CA LEU A 237 7.79 -4.68 -8.12
C LEU A 237 7.41 -3.76 -9.30
N PRO A 238 8.30 -3.54 -10.29
CA PRO A 238 8.09 -2.56 -11.36
C PRO A 238 6.97 -2.95 -12.35
N ASP A 239 6.60 -4.23 -12.39
CA ASP A 239 5.52 -4.75 -13.24
C ASP A 239 4.14 -4.74 -12.56
N ARG A 240 4.04 -4.17 -11.35
CA ARG A 240 2.76 -3.94 -10.64
C ARG A 240 2.14 -2.62 -11.05
N GLY A 241 0.82 -2.51 -10.87
CA GLY A 241 0.11 -1.25 -11.06
C GLY A 241 0.54 -0.15 -10.08
N ASN A 242 0.10 1.08 -10.34
CA ASN A 242 0.18 2.13 -9.35
C ASN A 242 -0.66 1.77 -8.11
N CYS A 243 -0.32 2.35 -6.96
CA CYS A 243 -0.95 2.00 -5.68
C CYS A 243 -2.31 2.67 -5.45
N LEU A 244 -2.68 3.64 -6.27
CA LEU A 244 -3.90 4.44 -6.13
C LEU A 244 -5.04 3.92 -7.01
N ALA A 245 -4.86 2.77 -7.66
CA ALA A 245 -5.85 2.08 -8.48
C ALA A 245 -5.79 0.56 -8.25
N GLY A 246 -6.95 -0.10 -8.33
CA GLY A 246 -7.02 -1.56 -8.35
C GLY A 246 -6.26 -2.14 -9.54
N ASN A 247 -5.41 -3.14 -9.29
CA ASN A 247 -4.58 -3.80 -10.32
C ASN A 247 -4.76 -5.33 -10.38
N PHE A 248 -5.57 -5.91 -9.49
CA PHE A 248 -5.91 -7.35 -9.45
C PHE A 248 -4.70 -8.30 -9.31
N THR A 249 -3.57 -7.80 -8.79
CA THR A 249 -2.42 -8.62 -8.41
C THR A 249 -1.99 -8.28 -6.98
N PRO A 250 -1.34 -9.18 -6.23
CA PRO A 250 -0.81 -8.84 -4.91
C PRO A 250 0.21 -7.71 -4.98
N GLY A 251 -0.02 -6.66 -4.21
CA GLY A 251 0.86 -5.49 -4.08
C GLY A 251 0.76 -4.45 -5.21
N CYS A 252 1.55 -3.39 -5.06
CA CYS A 252 1.68 -2.30 -6.02
C CYS A 252 3.15 -1.85 -6.16
N LYS A 253 3.43 -1.02 -7.17
CA LYS A 253 4.79 -0.67 -7.59
C LYS A 253 5.59 0.20 -6.61
N ASP A 254 4.94 0.98 -5.76
CA ASP A 254 5.63 1.77 -4.72
C ASP A 254 5.77 0.89 -3.47
N GLY A 255 7.00 0.49 -3.16
CA GLY A 255 7.27 -0.43 -2.05
C GLY A 255 6.92 0.15 -0.67
N ALA A 256 7.02 1.46 -0.47
CA ALA A 256 6.72 2.12 0.79
C ALA A 256 5.21 2.26 1.01
N CYS A 257 4.50 2.73 -0.02
CA CYS A 257 3.04 2.76 -0.03
C CYS A 257 2.44 1.35 0.13
N CYS A 258 2.91 0.41 -0.68
CA CYS A 258 2.44 -0.97 -0.66
C CYS A 258 2.57 -1.58 0.74
N SER A 259 3.76 -1.50 1.34
CA SER A 259 4.00 -2.04 2.68
C SER A 259 3.15 -1.36 3.76
N ALA A 260 2.87 -0.06 3.63
CA ALA A 260 1.98 0.66 4.54
C ALA A 260 0.51 0.21 4.40
N VAL A 261 0.04 -0.10 3.19
CA VAL A 261 -1.27 -0.72 2.96
C VAL A 261 -1.30 -2.16 3.50
N CYS A 262 -0.28 -2.98 3.23
CA CYS A 262 -0.18 -4.36 3.74
C CYS A 262 -0.29 -4.44 5.27
N ALA A 263 0.27 -3.46 5.97
CA ALA A 263 0.25 -3.38 7.43
C ALA A 263 -1.15 -3.04 8.00
N LEU A 264 -2.05 -2.49 7.18
CA LEU A 264 -3.46 -2.27 7.54
C LEU A 264 -4.36 -3.42 7.04
N ASP A 265 -4.14 -3.91 5.82
CA ASP A 265 -4.83 -5.06 5.27
C ASP A 265 -3.90 -5.98 4.47
N ALA A 266 -3.66 -7.17 5.02
CA ALA A 266 -2.85 -8.21 4.41
C ALA A 266 -3.47 -8.77 3.12
N PHE A 267 -4.78 -8.60 2.89
CA PHE A 267 -5.47 -8.99 1.64
C PHE A 267 -4.79 -8.40 0.41
N CYS A 268 -4.46 -7.11 0.48
CA CYS A 268 -3.84 -6.33 -0.60
C CYS A 268 -2.51 -6.90 -1.10
N CYS A 269 -1.84 -7.70 -0.28
CA CYS A 269 -0.48 -8.19 -0.50
C CYS A 269 -0.39 -9.72 -0.52
N SER A 270 -1.51 -10.42 -0.28
CA SER A 270 -1.62 -11.88 -0.30
C SER A 270 -2.62 -12.42 -1.32
N LEU A 271 -3.64 -11.64 -1.71
CA LEU A 271 -4.66 -12.04 -2.68
C LEU A 271 -4.71 -11.11 -3.90
N GLU A 272 -5.12 -9.86 -3.72
CA GLU A 272 -5.27 -8.90 -4.82
C GLU A 272 -5.26 -7.45 -4.32
N TRP A 273 -4.67 -6.55 -5.12
CA TRP A 273 -4.79 -5.11 -4.95
C TRP A 273 -6.05 -4.62 -5.67
N ASP A 274 -7.13 -4.40 -4.93
CA ASP A 274 -8.43 -3.99 -5.44
C ASP A 274 -8.71 -2.49 -5.19
N GLN A 275 -9.98 -2.09 -5.32
CA GLN A 275 -10.43 -0.73 -5.04
C GLN A 275 -10.33 -0.39 -3.53
N GLY A 276 -10.55 -1.35 -2.63
CA GLY A 276 -10.37 -1.15 -1.19
C GLY A 276 -8.91 -0.86 -0.84
N CYS A 277 -7.97 -1.59 -1.44
CA CYS A 277 -6.53 -1.34 -1.29
C CYS A 277 -6.13 0.05 -1.79
N ALA A 278 -6.68 0.50 -2.91
CA ALA A 278 -6.48 1.86 -3.41
C ALA A 278 -7.09 2.94 -2.49
N GLU A 279 -8.26 2.70 -1.91
CA GLU A 279 -8.88 3.61 -0.95
C GLU A 279 -8.10 3.71 0.37
N ILE A 280 -7.56 2.58 0.87
CA ILE A 280 -6.62 2.59 2.00
C ILE A 280 -5.37 3.41 1.65
N ALA A 281 -4.79 3.20 0.45
CA ALA A 281 -3.64 3.96 -0.02
C ALA A 281 -3.88 5.48 -0.01
N LEU A 282 -5.06 5.95 -0.46
CA LEU A 282 -5.40 7.37 -0.44
C LEU A 282 -5.44 8.00 0.97
N THR A 283 -5.55 7.20 2.04
CA THR A 283 -5.49 7.69 3.43
C THR A 283 -4.08 7.76 4.03
N LEU A 284 -3.09 7.13 3.38
CA LEU A 284 -1.76 6.93 3.95
C LEU A 284 -0.74 7.96 3.44
N PRO A 285 -0.02 8.67 4.33
CA PRO A 285 1.03 9.61 3.93
C PRO A 285 2.08 8.98 3.00
N ALA A 286 2.51 7.75 3.29
CA ALA A 286 3.48 6.99 2.49
C ALA A 286 3.04 6.71 1.04
N CYS A 287 1.73 6.77 0.76
CA CYS A 287 1.15 6.60 -0.57
C CYS A 287 0.96 7.93 -1.31
N THR A 288 0.72 9.01 -0.56
CA THR A 288 0.61 10.36 -1.10
C THR A 288 1.96 11.02 -1.40
N THR A 289 3.08 10.45 -0.92
CA THR A 289 4.45 10.92 -1.19
C THR A 289 5.02 10.50 -2.54
N ALA A 290 4.31 9.66 -3.31
CA ALA A 290 4.63 9.35 -4.71
C ALA A 290 4.22 10.50 -5.64
N THR A 291 4.78 11.70 -5.41
CA THR A 291 4.43 12.93 -6.12
C THR A 291 5.06 12.98 -7.52
N THR A 292 4.60 12.13 -8.45
CA THR A 292 4.86 12.35 -9.89
C THR A 292 4.24 13.68 -10.34
N CYS A 293 3.11 14.04 -9.75
CA CYS A 293 2.41 15.32 -9.97
C CYS A 293 3.00 16.45 -9.10
N MET A 294 4.27 16.80 -9.34
CA MET A 294 5.01 17.75 -8.51
C MET A 294 4.91 19.20 -9.04
N PRO A 295 4.75 20.22 -8.18
CA PRO A 295 4.69 21.64 -8.58
C PRO A 295 5.92 22.18 -9.36
N THR A 296 6.99 21.41 -9.46
CA THR A 296 8.23 21.73 -10.19
C THR A 296 8.38 20.98 -11.52
N ALA A 297 7.44 20.11 -11.88
CA ALA A 297 7.38 19.55 -13.23
C ALA A 297 6.92 20.62 -14.25
N GLY A 298 7.01 20.32 -15.55
CA GLY A 298 6.66 21.27 -16.61
C GLY A 298 5.16 21.59 -16.71
N ASP A 299 4.81 22.58 -17.54
CA ASP A 299 3.42 22.88 -17.89
C ASP A 299 2.73 21.64 -18.49
N CYS A 300 1.62 21.25 -17.87
CA CYS A 300 0.81 20.10 -18.26
C CYS A 300 0.31 20.14 -19.70
N THR A 301 0.08 21.36 -20.21
CA THR A 301 -0.52 21.61 -21.53
C THR A 301 0.51 21.90 -22.62
N ALA A 302 1.80 21.91 -22.30
CA ALA A 302 2.86 22.15 -23.29
C ALA A 302 2.87 21.05 -24.37
N THR A 303 2.66 21.42 -25.64
CA THR A 303 2.39 20.49 -26.76
C THR A 303 3.43 19.37 -26.97
N GLY A 304 4.67 19.54 -26.50
CA GLY A 304 5.73 18.51 -26.57
C GLY A 304 5.79 17.59 -25.35
N GLY A 305 4.92 17.79 -24.36
CA GLY A 305 5.03 17.21 -23.03
C GLY A 305 6.05 17.92 -22.14
N THR A 306 6.28 17.38 -20.94
CA THR A 306 7.33 17.87 -20.02
C THR A 306 8.66 17.12 -20.19
N GLY A 307 8.65 15.97 -20.89
CA GLY A 307 9.82 15.09 -21.03
C GLY A 307 10.19 14.33 -19.74
N THR A 308 9.33 14.41 -18.72
CA THR A 308 9.45 13.74 -17.42
C THR A 308 8.08 13.16 -17.04
N PRO A 309 7.98 12.11 -16.21
CA PRO A 309 6.70 11.70 -15.65
C PRO A 309 6.00 12.88 -14.94
N GLY A 310 4.72 13.09 -15.23
CA GLY A 310 3.89 14.12 -14.58
C GLY A 310 4.09 15.57 -15.06
N CYS A 311 3.34 16.46 -14.43
CA CYS A 311 3.32 17.90 -14.72
C CYS A 311 2.98 18.75 -13.48
N ALA A 312 3.12 20.08 -13.62
CA ALA A 312 3.07 21.06 -12.53
C ALA A 312 1.76 21.10 -11.73
N ASP A 313 0.62 21.01 -12.43
CA ASP A 313 -0.69 21.09 -11.80
C ASP A 313 -1.11 19.70 -11.29
N ALA A 314 -1.30 19.59 -9.98
CA ALA A 314 -1.61 18.31 -9.35
C ALA A 314 -3.00 17.76 -9.70
N ALA A 315 -4.00 18.62 -9.92
CA ALA A 315 -5.36 18.18 -10.26
C ALA A 315 -5.41 17.71 -11.71
N CYS A 316 -4.78 18.46 -12.61
CA CYS A 316 -4.56 18.08 -14.00
C CYS A 316 -3.83 16.74 -14.09
N CYS A 317 -2.64 16.68 -13.47
CA CYS A 317 -1.77 15.53 -13.53
C CYS A 317 -2.49 14.27 -13.04
N GLN A 318 -3.16 14.33 -11.88
CA GLN A 318 -3.92 13.17 -11.36
C GLN A 318 -5.05 12.74 -12.30
N SER A 319 -5.77 13.68 -12.93
CA SER A 319 -6.81 13.35 -13.93
C SER A 319 -6.23 12.63 -15.15
N ILE A 320 -5.04 13.03 -15.61
CA ILE A 320 -4.35 12.41 -16.74
C ILE A 320 -3.73 11.06 -16.35
N CYS A 321 -3.06 10.96 -15.19
CA CYS A 321 -2.54 9.69 -14.65
C CYS A 321 -3.64 8.63 -14.50
N SER A 322 -4.86 9.05 -14.15
CA SER A 322 -6.01 8.17 -13.97
C SER A 322 -6.58 7.65 -15.29
N PHE A 323 -6.33 8.37 -16.40
CA PHE A 323 -6.73 7.96 -17.74
C PHE A 323 -5.63 7.13 -18.44
N ASP A 324 -4.38 7.58 -18.36
CA ASP A 324 -3.21 6.87 -18.85
C ASP A 324 -2.04 6.95 -17.85
N ALA A 325 -1.73 5.81 -17.24
CA ALA A 325 -0.61 5.69 -16.32
C ALA A 325 0.75 5.96 -16.99
N PHE A 326 0.89 5.79 -18.32
CA PHE A 326 2.14 6.08 -19.04
C PHE A 326 2.66 7.49 -18.74
N CYS A 327 1.74 8.48 -18.70
CA CYS A 327 2.03 9.88 -18.43
C CYS A 327 2.71 10.13 -17.06
N CYS A 328 2.53 9.20 -16.11
CA CYS A 328 3.00 9.32 -14.74
C CYS A 328 3.95 8.18 -14.31
N ASP A 329 4.25 7.28 -15.24
CA ASP A 329 5.08 6.09 -15.04
C ASP A 329 6.31 6.05 -15.98
N ARG A 330 6.22 6.73 -17.13
CA ARG A 330 7.25 6.74 -18.17
C ARG A 330 7.67 8.16 -18.53
N GLU A 331 6.76 8.93 -19.10
CA GLU A 331 7.03 10.26 -19.65
C GLU A 331 5.71 11.00 -19.89
N TRP A 332 5.62 12.26 -19.49
CA TRP A 332 4.58 13.16 -19.94
C TRP A 332 4.96 13.68 -21.32
N ASP A 333 4.42 13.04 -22.35
CA ASP A 333 4.72 13.30 -23.75
C ASP A 333 3.68 14.20 -24.44
N ALA A 334 3.74 14.28 -25.78
CA ALA A 334 2.77 15.03 -26.58
C ALA A 334 1.34 14.46 -26.53
N GLY A 335 1.16 13.16 -26.28
CA GLY A 335 -0.15 12.53 -26.08
C GLY A 335 -0.74 12.93 -24.72
N CYS A 336 0.07 12.86 -23.66
CA CYS A 336 -0.29 13.32 -22.32
C CYS A 336 -0.70 14.81 -22.33
N ALA A 337 0.08 15.65 -23.03
CA ALA A 337 -0.23 17.06 -23.18
C ALA A 337 -1.49 17.33 -24.02
N ALA A 338 -1.73 16.57 -25.09
CA ALA A 338 -2.96 16.70 -25.89
C ALA A 338 -4.22 16.31 -25.10
N LEU A 339 -4.13 15.30 -24.24
CA LEU A 339 -5.21 14.93 -23.33
C LEU A 339 -5.40 16.02 -22.26
N ALA A 340 -4.33 16.57 -21.70
CA ALA A 340 -4.38 17.69 -20.77
C ALA A 340 -5.05 18.94 -21.38
N GLN A 341 -4.73 19.28 -22.63
CA GLN A 341 -5.34 20.40 -23.35
C GLN A 341 -6.86 20.29 -23.53
N THR A 342 -7.45 19.11 -23.35
CA THR A 342 -8.91 18.87 -23.48
C THR A 342 -9.57 18.50 -22.14
N THR A 343 -8.82 18.47 -21.04
CA THR A 343 -9.28 18.02 -19.73
C THR A 343 -9.62 19.21 -18.82
N LEU A 344 -10.86 19.28 -18.32
CA LEU A 344 -11.34 20.37 -17.45
C LEU A 344 -10.46 20.58 -16.19
N ALA A 345 -9.94 19.49 -15.61
CA ALA A 345 -9.02 19.54 -14.46
C ALA A 345 -7.65 20.19 -14.78
N CYS A 346 -7.33 20.39 -16.07
CA CYS A 346 -6.07 20.97 -16.55
C CYS A 346 -6.17 22.46 -16.90
N GLY A 347 -7.17 23.16 -16.38
CA GLY A 347 -7.40 24.56 -16.72
C GLY A 347 -7.93 24.77 -18.14
N PHE A 348 -8.41 23.70 -18.80
CA PHE A 348 -9.28 23.84 -19.96
C PHE A 348 -10.60 24.48 -19.50
N SER A 349 -10.64 25.81 -19.49
CA SER A 349 -11.89 26.53 -19.56
C SER A 349 -12.57 26.13 -20.87
N GLY A 350 -13.66 25.37 -20.72
CA GLY A 350 -14.44 24.88 -21.85
C GLY A 350 -14.72 25.99 -22.85
N ALA A 351 -14.80 25.63 -24.12
CA ALA A 351 -15.44 26.49 -25.10
C ALA A 351 -16.95 26.23 -25.04
N ALA A 352 -17.73 27.30 -24.92
CA ALA A 352 -19.17 27.26 -25.07
C ALA A 352 -19.53 26.72 -26.47
N CYS A 353 -20.37 25.68 -26.49
CA CYS A 353 -20.96 25.17 -27.72
C CYS A 353 -22.35 25.82 -27.90
N CYS A 354 -22.48 26.69 -28.90
CA CYS A 354 -23.75 27.31 -29.25
C CYS A 354 -24.52 26.44 -30.24
N PHE A 355 -25.71 26.00 -29.86
CA PHE A 355 -26.63 25.31 -30.74
C PHE A 355 -27.55 26.31 -31.46
N PRO A 356 -28.01 26.00 -32.69
CA PRO A 356 -28.84 26.92 -33.47
C PRO A 356 -30.23 27.24 -32.86
N ASN A 357 -30.68 26.45 -31.88
CA ASN A 357 -31.89 26.69 -31.09
C ASN A 357 -31.65 27.61 -29.87
N GLY A 358 -30.48 28.25 -29.79
CA GLY A 358 -30.06 29.14 -28.72
C GLY A 358 -29.64 28.45 -27.41
N VAL A 359 -29.58 27.12 -27.39
CA VAL A 359 -29.00 26.38 -26.25
C VAL A 359 -27.49 26.56 -26.26
N CYS A 360 -26.93 26.92 -25.10
CA CYS A 360 -25.50 26.95 -24.86
C CYS A 360 -25.12 25.78 -23.94
N ILE A 361 -24.05 25.04 -24.26
CA ILE A 361 -23.50 23.99 -23.40
C ILE A 361 -21.99 24.21 -23.19
N ASP A 362 -21.57 24.28 -21.92
CA ASP A 362 -20.17 24.38 -21.52
C ASP A 362 -19.41 23.05 -21.66
N ALA A 363 -18.09 23.16 -21.83
CA ALA A 363 -17.13 22.05 -21.73
C ALA A 363 -17.35 20.86 -22.68
N LEU A 364 -18.03 21.07 -23.81
CA LEU A 364 -18.00 20.12 -24.93
C LEU A 364 -16.67 20.22 -25.69
N GLY A 365 -16.10 19.07 -26.08
CA GLY A 365 -14.97 19.02 -27.00
C GLY A 365 -15.37 19.47 -28.41
N SER A 366 -14.41 19.98 -29.19
CA SER A 366 -14.66 20.52 -30.54
C SER A 366 -15.35 19.53 -31.49
N LEU A 367 -14.93 18.26 -31.44
CA LEU A 367 -15.54 17.15 -32.17
C LEU A 367 -17.01 16.96 -31.75
N THR A 368 -17.27 16.79 -30.45
CA THR A 368 -18.62 16.57 -29.92
C THR A 368 -19.58 17.75 -30.16
N CYS A 369 -19.09 18.99 -30.12
CA CYS A 369 -19.91 20.16 -30.43
C CYS A 369 -20.36 20.15 -31.91
N THR A 370 -19.41 19.90 -32.82
CA THR A 370 -19.67 19.88 -34.26
C THR A 370 -20.54 18.69 -34.68
N GLU A 371 -20.32 17.49 -34.10
CA GLU A 371 -21.13 16.30 -34.39
C GLU A 371 -22.59 16.45 -33.94
N LEU A 372 -22.85 17.21 -32.88
CA LEU A 372 -24.21 17.53 -32.41
C LEU A 372 -24.84 18.73 -33.15
N GLY A 373 -24.14 19.32 -34.13
CA GLY A 373 -24.64 20.44 -34.93
C GLY A 373 -24.52 21.81 -34.27
N GLY A 374 -23.69 21.95 -33.23
CA GLY A 374 -23.36 23.23 -32.61
C GLY A 374 -22.11 23.88 -33.20
N ILE A 375 -21.96 25.19 -32.92
CA ILE A 375 -20.77 25.98 -33.25
C ILE A 375 -19.97 26.16 -31.97
N LEU A 376 -18.70 25.75 -31.99
CA LEU A 376 -17.79 25.95 -30.88
C LEU A 376 -17.27 27.39 -30.88
N LEU A 377 -17.47 28.11 -29.78
CA LEU A 377 -16.93 29.45 -29.57
C LEU A 377 -15.42 29.40 -29.22
N PRO A 378 -14.71 30.55 -29.18
CA PRO A 378 -13.30 30.57 -28.78
C PRO A 378 -13.06 30.00 -27.37
N ALA A 379 -11.92 29.35 -27.16
CA ALA A 379 -11.55 28.78 -25.86
C ALA A 379 -11.61 29.83 -24.73
N GLY A 380 -12.18 29.45 -23.59
CA GLY A 380 -12.42 30.36 -22.46
C GLY A 380 -13.70 31.18 -22.52
N THR A 381 -14.54 30.99 -23.55
CA THR A 381 -15.95 31.45 -23.52
C THR A 381 -16.82 30.44 -22.79
N LEU A 382 -17.62 30.89 -21.82
CA LEU A 382 -18.54 30.05 -21.07
C LEU A 382 -19.99 30.49 -21.32
N CYS A 383 -20.94 29.60 -21.06
CA CYS A 383 -22.38 29.84 -21.16
C CYS A 383 -22.90 30.71 -20.01
N ASP A 384 -22.43 31.96 -19.95
CA ASP A 384 -22.92 33.00 -19.04
C ASP A 384 -23.94 33.94 -19.71
N SER A 385 -24.50 34.86 -18.93
CA SER A 385 -25.50 35.83 -19.38
C SER A 385 -24.99 36.89 -20.38
N ALA A 386 -23.70 36.91 -20.71
CA ALA A 386 -23.13 37.76 -21.75
C ALA A 386 -22.92 37.01 -23.09
N VAL A 387 -22.96 35.67 -23.09
CA VAL A 387 -22.88 34.83 -24.30
C VAL A 387 -24.28 34.46 -24.77
N LEU A 388 -24.89 35.32 -25.59
CA LEU A 388 -26.10 34.96 -26.33
C LEU A 388 -25.74 34.07 -27.53
N CYS A 389 -26.05 32.77 -27.43
CA CYS A 389 -26.23 31.94 -28.61
C CYS A 389 -27.53 32.36 -29.31
N ALA A 390 -27.44 33.29 -30.25
CA ALA A 390 -28.57 33.72 -31.08
C ALA A 390 -28.08 33.88 -32.53
N PRO A 391 -28.92 33.61 -33.55
CA PRO A 391 -28.59 33.99 -34.92
C PRO A 391 -28.42 35.53 -34.97
N PRO A 392 -27.41 36.05 -35.69
CA PRO A 392 -27.05 37.48 -35.65
C PRO A 392 -28.13 38.42 -36.20
N CYS A 393 -29.19 37.87 -36.80
CA CYS A 393 -30.35 38.60 -37.29
C CYS A 393 -31.62 37.74 -37.16
N PRO A 394 -32.50 38.00 -36.17
CA PRO A 394 -33.78 37.29 -36.04
C PRO A 394 -34.68 37.42 -37.27
N TRP A 395 -34.51 38.48 -38.06
CA TRP A 395 -35.35 38.81 -39.23
C TRP A 395 -34.99 38.04 -40.52
N ASP A 396 -33.88 37.29 -40.52
CA ASP A 396 -33.45 36.41 -41.62
C ASP A 396 -33.95 35.00 -41.33
N CYS A 397 -35.24 34.77 -41.61
CA CYS A 397 -35.93 33.53 -41.25
C CYS A 397 -36.06 32.54 -42.40
N THR A 398 -35.57 32.84 -43.62
CA THR A 398 -35.62 31.91 -44.75
C THR A 398 -34.35 31.93 -45.60
N PRO A 399 -33.89 30.78 -46.15
CA PRO A 399 -34.47 29.45 -46.07
C PRO A 399 -34.36 28.83 -44.68
N LEU A 400 -35.37 28.02 -44.34
CA LEU A 400 -35.37 27.26 -43.10
C LEU A 400 -34.18 26.27 -43.05
N PRO A 401 -33.52 26.10 -41.89
CA PRO A 401 -33.99 26.57 -40.58
C PRO A 401 -33.33 27.88 -40.08
N TYR A 402 -32.36 28.47 -40.79
CA TYR A 402 -31.41 29.44 -40.21
C TYR A 402 -31.07 30.63 -41.12
N GLY A 403 -31.95 30.99 -42.06
CA GLY A 403 -31.74 32.15 -42.93
C GLY A 403 -30.66 31.96 -43.99
N ASN A 404 -30.28 33.05 -44.66
CA ASN A 404 -29.23 33.09 -45.68
C ASN A 404 -28.11 34.13 -45.40
N GLY A 405 -28.22 34.90 -44.33
CA GLY A 405 -27.36 36.03 -43.97
C GLY A 405 -27.86 37.40 -44.44
N THR A 406 -29.01 37.48 -45.11
CA THR A 406 -29.55 38.73 -45.70
C THR A 406 -31.07 38.78 -45.59
N VAL A 407 -31.57 39.71 -44.77
CA VAL A 407 -33.01 40.01 -44.62
C VAL A 407 -33.53 40.64 -45.91
N ASN A 408 -34.40 39.92 -46.63
CA ASN A 408 -34.88 40.34 -47.94
C ASN A 408 -36.37 40.00 -48.18
N ILE A 409 -36.81 40.02 -49.45
CA ILE A 409 -38.21 39.79 -49.82
C ILE A 409 -38.66 38.36 -49.51
N ASP A 410 -37.75 37.39 -49.52
CA ASP A 410 -38.08 36.01 -49.21
C ASP A 410 -38.49 35.88 -47.72
N ASP A 411 -37.84 36.60 -46.80
CA ASP A 411 -38.18 36.63 -45.37
C ASP A 411 -39.54 37.28 -45.11
N ILE A 412 -39.86 38.37 -45.82
CA ILE A 412 -41.22 38.95 -45.82
C ILE A 412 -42.25 37.90 -46.25
N VAL A 413 -41.97 37.17 -47.33
CA VAL A 413 -42.88 36.15 -47.85
C VAL A 413 -43.04 35.01 -46.84
N ALA A 414 -41.98 34.63 -46.13
CA ALA A 414 -42.04 33.65 -45.04
C ALA A 414 -42.93 34.13 -43.88
N VAL A 415 -42.73 35.36 -43.36
CA VAL A 415 -43.60 35.94 -42.32
C VAL A 415 -45.07 35.99 -42.77
N ILE A 416 -45.35 36.42 -44.01
CA ILE A 416 -46.71 36.50 -44.55
C ILE A 416 -47.36 35.11 -44.70
N ASN A 417 -46.59 34.08 -45.07
CA ASN A 417 -47.11 32.72 -45.22
C ASN A 417 -47.48 32.08 -43.87
N HIS A 418 -46.88 32.51 -42.76
CA HIS A 418 -47.13 32.03 -41.40
C HIS A 418 -47.98 33.00 -40.55
N PHE A 419 -48.60 34.00 -41.18
CA PHE A 419 -49.30 35.08 -40.46
C PHE A 419 -50.56 34.57 -39.74
N GLY A 420 -50.59 34.76 -38.42
CA GLY A 420 -51.62 34.25 -37.51
C GLY A 420 -51.33 32.86 -36.93
N GLU A 421 -50.15 32.28 -37.18
CA GLU A 421 -49.68 31.07 -36.51
C GLU A 421 -49.00 31.41 -35.17
N ALA A 422 -49.26 30.57 -34.16
CA ALA A 422 -48.72 30.76 -32.81
C ALA A 422 -47.41 29.99 -32.66
N GLY A 423 -46.30 30.73 -32.61
CA GLY A 423 -44.93 30.21 -32.70
C GLY A 423 -44.58 29.72 -34.12
N GLY A 424 -43.36 30.01 -34.55
CA GLY A 424 -42.89 29.63 -35.88
C GLY A 424 -41.48 30.13 -36.13
N PRO A 425 -40.85 29.75 -37.25
CA PRO A 425 -39.47 30.15 -37.55
C PRO A 425 -39.31 31.64 -37.90
N CYS A 426 -40.41 32.39 -38.07
CA CYS A 426 -40.43 33.81 -38.39
C CYS A 426 -41.17 34.66 -37.33
N ASP A 427 -41.18 34.20 -36.06
CA ASP A 427 -41.63 34.96 -34.88
C ASP A 427 -40.47 35.87 -34.42
N ASN A 428 -40.38 37.03 -35.07
CA ASN A 428 -39.19 37.91 -35.10
C ASN A 428 -39.41 39.22 -34.32
N SER A 429 -40.52 39.30 -33.57
CA SER A 429 -40.87 40.38 -32.65
C SER A 429 -39.82 40.56 -31.55
N PRO A 430 -39.53 41.80 -31.10
CA PRO A 430 -38.58 42.04 -30.01
C PRO A 430 -38.96 41.26 -28.75
N ALA A 431 -37.94 40.65 -28.13
CA ALA A 431 -38.07 39.61 -27.11
C ALA A 431 -39.08 39.90 -25.99
N ASN A 432 -39.73 38.84 -25.50
CA ASN A 432 -40.53 38.89 -24.28
C ASN A 432 -39.68 39.33 -23.07
N PRO A 433 -40.31 39.84 -21.98
CA PRO A 433 -39.60 40.26 -20.77
C PRO A 433 -38.79 39.17 -20.04
N ASP A 434 -38.93 37.91 -20.46
CA ASP A 434 -38.20 36.74 -19.96
C ASP A 434 -36.98 36.34 -20.82
N GLY A 435 -36.76 37.03 -21.96
CA GLY A 435 -35.58 36.86 -22.80
C GLY A 435 -35.71 35.85 -23.95
N THR A 436 -36.89 35.27 -24.20
CA THR A 436 -37.09 34.49 -25.45
C THR A 436 -37.34 35.42 -26.63
N PHE A 437 -36.74 35.13 -27.80
CA PHE A 437 -37.11 35.77 -29.06
C PHE A 437 -38.56 35.44 -29.43
N GLY A 438 -39.23 36.40 -30.08
CA GLY A 438 -40.63 36.27 -30.45
C GLY A 438 -41.61 36.53 -29.29
N ASN A 439 -42.84 36.88 -29.65
CA ASN A 439 -43.94 37.02 -28.68
C ASN A 439 -44.92 35.84 -28.72
N HIS A 440 -44.58 34.76 -29.44
CA HIS A 440 -45.37 33.57 -29.73
C HIS A 440 -46.54 33.77 -30.70
N ASP A 441 -46.67 34.92 -31.38
CA ASP A 441 -47.74 35.19 -32.35
C ASP A 441 -47.16 35.82 -33.64
N VAL A 442 -47.00 35.07 -34.74
CA VAL A 442 -46.51 35.63 -36.01
C VAL A 442 -47.55 36.58 -36.60
N ASN A 443 -47.32 37.89 -36.54
CA ASN A 443 -48.32 38.89 -36.87
C ASN A 443 -47.75 40.15 -37.57
N ILE A 444 -48.45 41.28 -37.47
CA ILE A 444 -48.04 42.54 -38.10
C ILE A 444 -46.74 43.08 -37.50
N ASP A 445 -46.49 42.81 -36.21
CA ASP A 445 -45.28 43.26 -35.53
C ASP A 445 -44.02 42.61 -36.14
N ASP A 446 -44.05 41.31 -36.43
CA ASP A 446 -42.96 40.56 -37.08
C ASP A 446 -42.72 41.01 -38.52
N LEU A 447 -43.81 41.29 -39.26
CA LEU A 447 -43.73 41.80 -40.63
C LEU A 447 -43.10 43.19 -40.65
N VAL A 448 -43.48 44.07 -39.72
CA VAL A 448 -42.90 45.41 -39.56
C VAL A 448 -41.45 45.32 -39.08
N ALA A 449 -41.13 44.42 -38.15
CA ALA A 449 -39.76 44.22 -37.67
C ALA A 449 -38.84 43.71 -38.80
N THR A 450 -39.32 42.78 -39.62
CA THR A 450 -38.59 42.25 -40.79
C THR A 450 -38.39 43.34 -41.84
N LEU A 451 -39.43 44.11 -42.18
CA LEU A 451 -39.36 45.25 -43.12
C LEU A 451 -38.35 46.33 -42.69
N ASN A 452 -38.26 46.61 -41.38
CA ASN A 452 -37.39 47.67 -40.86
C ASN A 452 -35.91 47.31 -40.85
N ASN A 453 -35.55 46.03 -41.01
CA ASN A 453 -34.18 45.52 -40.91
C ASN A 453 -33.66 44.90 -42.22
N PHE A 454 -34.18 45.37 -43.37
CA PHE A 454 -33.74 44.93 -44.71
C PHE A 454 -32.24 45.15 -44.96
N GLY A 455 -31.57 44.13 -45.48
CA GLY A 455 -30.15 44.15 -45.85
C GLY A 455 -29.36 42.99 -45.28
N ASP A 456 -28.05 43.04 -45.45
CA ASP A 456 -27.13 42.04 -44.93
C ASP A 456 -27.08 42.09 -43.39
N CYS A 457 -27.06 40.92 -42.76
CA CYS A 457 -26.98 40.81 -41.31
C CYS A 457 -25.63 41.30 -40.77
N PRO A 458 -25.58 41.94 -39.59
CA PRO A 458 -24.31 42.28 -38.94
C PRO A 458 -23.50 41.01 -38.62
N SER A 459 -22.21 41.03 -38.96
CA SER A 459 -21.26 39.93 -38.72
C SER A 459 -20.61 39.99 -37.33
#